data_AF-A0A5J5LJE6-F1
#
_entry.id   AF-A0A5J5LJE6-F1
#
_cell.length_a   1.000
_cell.length_b   1.000
_cell.length_c   1.000
_cell.angle_alpha   90.00
_cell.angle_beta   90.00
_cell.angle_gamma   90.00
#
_symmetry.space_group_name_H-M   'P 1'
#
loop_
_entity.id
_entity.type
_entity.pdbx_description
1 polymer ?
#
loop_
_entity_poly.entity_id
_entity_poly.type
_entity_poly.pdbx_seq_one_letter_code
_entity_poly.pdbx_strand_id
1 'polypeptide(L)'
;MVLVVLGLDALDPELVDSESHQHLTLNSHHSIDTINSVEGEPSTHELWPTIITGLKPQEHGLVLDDGVAWENPFFRAGSSLADYLLPSGLQTRIGAWLLNNTEADAFRTPATYYSENNLPTVFDGRESAAIGIPNYVVDPDSEDREHMLRRNMGDFFKRDPDAQGGHTSADLATFYEQCMEMAMIRIARARRSLRSRQYELVFAYTSGLDLIGHVSHSHPARQQRAYSELDEFVGELRTDMSETDELLLVSDHGLQDGVHTNEAMVSCTSESIIENIESVLDVKAAVKNELASNAHTDSTDSSTTGTDITDSEEVREQLEDLGYM
;
A
#
# COMPACT_ATOMS: atom_id res chain seq x y z
N MET A 1 14.19 12.49 -14.28
CA MET A 1 13.62 11.16 -14.00
C MET A 1 13.22 11.08 -12.55
N VAL A 2 12.06 10.48 -12.31
CA VAL A 2 11.53 9.96 -11.04
C VAL A 2 10.92 8.61 -11.39
N LEU A 3 11.24 7.56 -10.65
CA LEU A 3 10.51 6.30 -10.73
C LEU A 3 9.34 6.36 -9.74
N VAL A 4 8.12 6.23 -10.25
CA VAL A 4 6.92 6.12 -9.42
C VAL A 4 6.52 4.66 -9.35
N VAL A 5 6.46 4.10 -8.14
CA VAL A 5 5.86 2.80 -7.87
C VAL A 5 4.52 3.03 -7.19
N LEU A 6 3.44 2.59 -7.82
CA LEU A 6 2.10 2.68 -7.26
C LEU A 6 1.57 1.28 -6.96
N GLY A 7 1.53 0.97 -5.67
CA GLY A 7 0.91 -0.22 -5.11
C GLY A 7 -0.61 -0.11 -5.17
N LEU A 8 -1.23 -0.98 -5.96
CA LEU A 8 -2.68 -1.11 -6.07
C LEU A 8 -3.04 -2.49 -5.51
N ASP A 9 -3.43 -2.55 -4.24
CA ASP A 9 -3.78 -3.80 -3.57
C ASP A 9 -4.93 -4.51 -4.31
N ALA A 10 -4.83 -5.82 -4.47
CA ALA A 10 -5.80 -6.66 -5.18
C ALA A 10 -6.07 -6.30 -6.65
N LEU A 11 -5.14 -5.65 -7.37
CA LEU A 11 -5.25 -5.47 -8.82
C LEU A 11 -5.11 -6.83 -9.53
N ASP A 12 -6.26 -7.41 -9.86
CA ASP A 12 -6.35 -8.73 -10.50
C ASP A 12 -6.18 -8.67 -12.04
N PRO A 13 -5.28 -9.48 -12.63
CA PRO A 13 -5.01 -9.48 -14.07
C PRO A 13 -6.20 -9.95 -14.93
N GLU A 14 -7.13 -10.75 -14.38
CA GLU A 14 -8.31 -11.21 -15.14
C GLU A 14 -9.45 -10.18 -15.17
N LEU A 15 -9.41 -9.19 -14.27
CA LEU A 15 -10.41 -8.11 -14.22
C LEU A 15 -9.96 -6.84 -14.94
N VAL A 16 -8.66 -6.73 -15.27
CA VAL A 16 -8.14 -5.67 -16.13
C VAL A 16 -8.45 -5.96 -17.60
N ASP A 17 -8.83 -4.91 -18.33
CA ASP A 17 -9.14 -4.98 -19.76
C ASP A 17 -8.33 -3.90 -20.47
N SER A 18 -7.43 -4.28 -21.38
CA SER A 18 -6.52 -3.33 -22.03
C SER A 18 -7.21 -2.30 -22.93
N GLU A 19 -8.42 -2.58 -23.42
CA GLU A 19 -9.18 -1.60 -24.20
C GLU A 19 -9.80 -0.51 -23.31
N SER A 20 -10.33 -0.91 -22.15
CA SER A 20 -11.05 -0.03 -21.21
C SER A 20 -10.17 0.56 -20.10
N HIS A 21 -9.04 -0.07 -19.77
CA HIS A 21 -8.18 0.26 -18.63
C HIS A 21 -6.73 0.53 -19.07
N GLN A 22 -6.56 1.46 -20.01
CA GLN A 22 -5.27 1.77 -20.65
C GLN A 22 -4.23 2.34 -19.67
N HIS A 23 -4.67 2.92 -18.55
CA HIS A 23 -3.80 3.45 -17.52
C HIS A 23 -3.44 2.41 -16.46
N LEU A 24 -4.24 1.35 -16.29
CA LEU A 24 -3.88 0.18 -15.48
C LEU A 24 -3.00 -0.82 -16.25
N THR A 25 -3.11 -0.90 -17.58
CA THR A 25 -2.25 -1.77 -18.40
C THR A 25 -0.96 -1.10 -18.88
N LEU A 26 -0.91 0.22 -18.86
CA LEU A 26 0.21 1.05 -19.35
C LEU A 26 0.73 0.55 -20.72
N ASN A 27 2.05 0.55 -20.91
CA ASN A 27 2.67 0.12 -22.17
C ASN A 27 2.90 -1.39 -22.21
N SER A 28 3.17 -2.01 -21.06
CA SER A 28 3.32 -3.45 -20.89
C SER A 28 2.78 -3.87 -19.53
N HIS A 29 2.20 -5.07 -19.46
CA HIS A 29 1.69 -5.68 -18.23
C HIS A 29 1.65 -7.20 -18.36
N HIS A 30 1.75 -7.90 -17.23
CA HIS A 30 1.56 -9.34 -17.14
C HIS A 30 1.24 -9.75 -15.71
N SER A 31 0.68 -10.96 -15.56
CA SER A 31 0.52 -11.60 -14.27
C SER A 31 1.85 -12.11 -13.74
N ILE A 32 2.02 -12.05 -12.43
CA ILE A 32 3.19 -12.52 -11.70
C ILE A 32 2.77 -13.41 -10.53
N ASP A 33 3.66 -14.26 -10.05
CA ASP A 33 3.41 -15.13 -8.92
C ASP A 33 3.39 -14.34 -7.60
N THR A 34 2.36 -14.57 -6.77
CA THR A 34 2.39 -14.14 -5.36
C THR A 34 2.88 -15.26 -4.45
N ILE A 35 3.06 -14.96 -3.16
CA ILE A 35 3.38 -15.95 -2.14
C ILE A 35 2.28 -16.02 -1.09
N ASN A 36 1.95 -17.24 -0.67
CA ASN A 36 1.02 -17.42 0.42
C ASN A 36 1.71 -17.03 1.73
N SER A 37 0.93 -16.45 2.63
CA SER A 37 1.36 -16.22 3.99
C SER A 37 1.55 -17.53 4.75
N VAL A 38 2.08 -17.43 5.96
CA VAL A 38 2.16 -18.58 6.88
C VAL A 38 0.80 -19.21 7.18
N GLU A 39 -0.28 -18.44 7.08
CA GLU A 39 -1.67 -18.89 7.27
C GLU A 39 -2.28 -19.54 6.01
N GLY A 40 -1.54 -19.60 4.91
CA GLY A 40 -1.90 -20.36 3.71
C GLY A 40 -2.61 -19.57 2.60
N GLU A 41 -2.89 -18.28 2.82
CA GLU A 41 -3.45 -17.35 1.83
C GLU A 41 -2.56 -16.10 1.69
N PRO A 42 -2.54 -15.41 0.53
CA PRO A 42 -1.84 -14.14 0.36
C PRO A 42 -2.25 -13.13 1.43
N SER A 43 -1.30 -12.37 1.96
CA SER A 43 -1.55 -11.37 3.00
C SER A 43 -0.76 -10.10 2.77
N THR A 44 -1.48 -8.99 2.63
CA THR A 44 -0.95 -7.63 2.62
C THR A 44 0.03 -7.37 3.78
N HIS A 45 -0.16 -8.00 4.95
CA HIS A 45 0.76 -7.86 6.10
C HIS A 45 2.21 -8.23 5.74
N GLU A 46 2.36 -9.33 5.00
CA GLU A 46 3.65 -9.94 4.72
C GLU A 46 4.18 -9.54 3.33
N LEU A 47 3.26 -9.32 2.38
CA LEU A 47 3.60 -9.12 0.98
C LEU A 47 4.21 -7.75 0.68
N TRP A 48 3.76 -6.67 1.32
CA TRP A 48 4.39 -5.36 1.10
C TRP A 48 5.82 -5.26 1.63
N PRO A 49 6.14 -5.77 2.84
CA PRO A 49 7.51 -6.01 3.26
C PRO A 49 8.30 -6.88 2.28
N THR A 50 7.69 -7.95 1.75
CA THR A 50 8.30 -8.80 0.72
C THR A 50 8.65 -7.98 -0.53
N ILE A 51 7.72 -7.18 -1.06
CA ILE A 51 7.91 -6.34 -2.25
C ILE A 51 9.06 -5.33 -2.06
N ILE A 52 9.12 -4.64 -0.92
CA ILE A 52 10.14 -3.61 -0.69
C ILE A 52 11.51 -4.19 -0.31
N THR A 53 11.58 -5.43 0.18
CA THR A 53 12.84 -6.10 0.57
C THR A 53 13.33 -7.17 -0.40
N GLY A 54 12.47 -7.68 -1.28
CA GLY A 54 12.73 -8.85 -2.12
C GLY A 54 13.01 -10.13 -1.32
N LEU A 55 12.50 -10.22 -0.08
CA LEU A 55 12.73 -11.33 0.84
C LEU A 55 11.39 -11.99 1.18
N LYS A 56 11.40 -13.27 1.54
CA LYS A 56 10.20 -13.95 2.02
C LYS A 56 9.81 -13.51 3.44
N PRO A 57 8.57 -13.78 3.87
CA PRO A 57 8.07 -13.44 5.21
C PRO A 57 8.98 -13.89 6.35
N GLN A 58 9.49 -15.12 6.28
CA GLN A 58 10.38 -15.68 7.29
C GLN A 58 11.78 -15.03 7.30
N GLU A 59 12.18 -14.39 6.20
CA GLU A 59 13.49 -13.74 6.05
C GLU A 59 13.46 -12.30 6.55
N HIS A 60 12.36 -11.55 6.28
CA HIS A 60 12.20 -10.19 6.83
C HIS A 60 11.52 -10.17 8.21
N GLY A 61 11.04 -11.30 8.71
CA GLY A 61 10.54 -11.48 10.08
C GLY A 61 9.19 -10.84 10.38
N LEU A 62 8.51 -10.28 9.38
CA LEU A 62 7.18 -9.70 9.51
C LEU A 62 6.17 -10.73 9.00
N VAL A 63 5.87 -11.69 9.87
CA VAL A 63 4.93 -12.78 9.61
C VAL A 63 3.64 -12.52 10.37
N LEU A 64 2.53 -12.99 9.81
CA LEU A 64 1.27 -13.15 10.53
C LEU A 64 1.46 -14.20 11.61
N ASP A 65 1.88 -13.79 12.80
CA ASP A 65 1.85 -14.68 13.95
C ASP A 65 0.41 -14.83 14.43
N ASP A 66 0.00 -16.08 14.53
CA ASP A 66 -1.31 -16.55 14.95
C ASP A 66 -1.51 -16.30 16.46
N GLY A 67 -1.69 -15.02 16.83
CA GLY A 67 -2.09 -14.60 18.17
C GLY A 67 -1.06 -13.77 18.94
N VAL A 68 -1.33 -12.47 18.95
CA VAL A 68 -0.96 -11.50 20.00
C VAL A 68 0.55 -11.33 20.22
N ALA A 69 1.05 -10.15 19.84
CA ALA A 69 2.27 -9.59 20.38
C ALA A 69 2.16 -9.48 21.92
N TRP A 70 2.48 -10.56 22.62
CA TRP A 70 2.60 -10.62 24.07
C TRP A 70 4.03 -10.23 24.47
N GLU A 71 4.39 -8.95 24.36
CA GLU A 71 5.58 -8.43 25.04
C GLU A 71 5.31 -8.11 26.51
N ASN A 72 4.72 -9.05 27.27
CA ASN A 72 4.58 -8.89 28.71
C ASN A 72 5.00 -10.17 29.48
N PRO A 73 6.07 -10.13 30.31
CA PRO A 73 6.63 -11.30 30.98
C PRO A 73 5.67 -12.04 31.94
N PHE A 74 4.51 -11.47 32.26
CA PHE A 74 3.52 -12.10 33.16
C PHE A 74 2.73 -13.27 32.54
N PHE A 75 2.68 -13.42 31.22
CA PHE A 75 1.84 -14.45 30.57
C PHE A 75 2.58 -15.74 30.17
N ARG A 76 3.90 -15.84 30.38
CA ARG A 76 4.67 -17.09 30.14
C ARG A 76 4.22 -18.28 30.99
N ALA A 77 3.47 -18.05 32.06
CA ALA A 77 2.98 -19.11 32.94
C ALA A 77 1.68 -19.78 32.45
N GLY A 78 0.99 -19.21 31.45
CA GLY A 78 -0.31 -19.70 30.97
C GLY A 78 -0.31 -20.42 29.62
N SER A 79 0.74 -20.24 28.79
CA SER A 79 0.73 -20.70 27.39
C SER A 79 0.81 -22.22 27.23
N SER A 80 1.33 -22.96 28.21
CA SER A 80 1.47 -24.42 28.13
C SER A 80 0.13 -25.18 28.17
N LEU A 81 -0.97 -24.50 28.53
CA LEU A 81 -2.30 -25.09 28.63
C LEU A 81 -3.19 -24.79 27.41
N ALA A 82 -2.84 -23.78 26.61
CA ALA A 82 -3.65 -23.32 25.49
C ALA A 82 -3.49 -24.21 24.24
N ASP A 83 -2.28 -24.73 24.00
CA ASP A 83 -1.93 -25.55 22.83
C ASP A 83 -2.71 -26.89 22.75
N TYR A 84 -3.32 -27.35 23.85
CA TYR A 84 -4.05 -28.61 23.89
C TYR A 84 -5.58 -28.45 23.80
N LEU A 85 -6.11 -27.23 24.00
CA LEU A 85 -7.54 -27.01 24.23
C LEU A 85 -8.27 -26.27 23.10
N LEU A 86 -7.54 -25.73 22.11
CA LEU A 86 -8.15 -24.91 21.06
C LEU A 86 -8.09 -25.62 19.69
N PRO A 87 -9.26 -25.88 19.06
CA PRO A 87 -9.33 -26.41 17.70
C PRO A 87 -8.72 -25.44 16.68
N SER A 88 -8.12 -25.97 15.61
CA SER A 88 -7.46 -25.21 14.53
C SER A 88 -8.34 -24.15 13.84
N GLY A 89 -9.67 -24.29 13.86
CA GLY A 89 -10.58 -23.25 13.33
C GLY A 89 -10.75 -22.01 14.22
N LEU A 90 -10.20 -22.02 15.44
CA LEU A 90 -10.17 -20.86 16.35
C LEU A 90 -8.89 -20.03 16.24
N GLN A 91 -7.87 -20.56 15.57
CA GLN A 91 -6.57 -19.93 15.32
C GLN A 91 -6.68 -18.83 14.25
N THR A 92 -7.26 -19.16 13.09
CA THR A 92 -7.67 -18.20 12.02
C THR A 92 -8.65 -17.10 12.48
N ARG A 93 -9.24 -17.25 13.68
CA ARG A 93 -10.16 -16.27 14.29
C ARG A 93 -9.44 -15.16 15.06
N ILE A 94 -8.16 -15.34 15.42
CA ILE A 94 -7.37 -14.38 16.21
C ILE A 94 -6.48 -13.52 15.30
N GLY A 95 -5.85 -14.08 14.26
CA GLY A 95 -5.09 -13.29 13.28
C GLY A 95 -5.94 -12.23 12.56
N ALA A 96 -7.16 -12.60 12.16
CA ALA A 96 -8.13 -11.68 11.57
C ALA A 96 -8.97 -10.88 12.59
N TRP A 97 -8.69 -11.02 13.90
CA TRP A 97 -9.15 -10.10 14.95
C TRP A 97 -8.21 -8.89 15.08
N LEU A 98 -6.90 -9.07 14.85
CA LEU A 98 -5.90 -7.98 14.82
C LEU A 98 -6.14 -6.98 13.68
N LEU A 99 -6.66 -7.44 12.54
CA LEU A 99 -7.10 -6.58 11.43
C LEU A 99 -8.33 -5.72 11.78
N ASN A 100 -9.19 -6.17 12.69
CA ASN A 100 -10.53 -5.59 12.93
C ASN A 100 -10.69 -4.90 14.29
N ASN A 101 -9.71 -5.00 15.20
CA ASN A 101 -9.74 -4.27 16.47
C ASN A 101 -8.72 -3.13 16.41
N THR A 102 -9.20 -2.01 15.88
CA THR A 102 -8.58 -0.72 15.57
C THR A 102 -7.97 0.04 16.77
N GLU A 103 -7.50 -0.68 17.79
CA GLU A 103 -6.62 -0.17 18.84
C GLU A 103 -5.19 -0.76 18.77
N ALA A 104 -4.97 -1.87 18.04
CA ALA A 104 -3.64 -2.42 17.83
C ALA A 104 -3.06 -2.00 16.47
N ASP A 105 -1.88 -1.40 16.51
CA ASP A 105 -1.03 -0.87 15.43
C ASP A 105 -0.52 -1.95 14.46
N ALA A 106 -1.36 -2.91 14.06
CA ALA A 106 -0.97 -4.20 13.46
C ALA A 106 -0.28 -4.13 12.09
N PHE A 107 -0.18 -2.95 11.48
CA PHE A 107 0.48 -2.72 10.19
C PHE A 107 1.43 -1.52 10.22
N ARG A 108 1.90 -1.16 11.42
CA ARG A 108 2.68 0.08 11.65
C ARG A 108 4.08 -0.20 12.13
N THR A 109 4.73 -1.19 11.53
CA THR A 109 6.17 -1.38 11.70
C THR A 109 6.91 -0.11 11.24
N PRO A 110 7.71 0.53 12.11
CA PRO A 110 8.43 1.74 11.76
C PRO A 110 9.53 1.44 10.74
N ALA A 111 9.85 2.40 9.87
CA ALA A 111 10.93 2.25 8.89
C ALA A 111 12.29 1.92 9.54
N THR A 112 12.50 2.31 10.81
CA THR A 112 13.72 1.97 11.57
C THR A 112 13.89 0.46 11.82
N TYR A 113 12.80 -0.32 11.85
CA TYR A 113 12.86 -1.78 11.98
C TYR A 113 13.80 -2.39 10.93
N TYR A 114 13.71 -1.93 9.68
CA TYR A 114 14.48 -2.48 8.57
C TYR A 114 15.98 -2.22 8.73
N SER A 115 16.37 -1.02 9.13
CA SER A 115 17.78 -0.69 9.36
C SER A 115 18.34 -1.36 10.62
N GLU A 116 17.55 -1.45 11.69
CA GLU A 116 17.92 -2.14 12.93
C GLU A 116 18.14 -3.66 12.71
N ASN A 117 17.40 -4.26 11.78
CA ASN A 117 17.52 -5.68 11.44
C ASN A 117 18.40 -5.96 10.21
N ASN A 118 19.11 -4.95 9.68
CA ASN A 118 19.95 -5.08 8.48
C ASN A 118 19.20 -5.62 7.25
N LEU A 119 17.93 -5.23 7.10
CA LEU A 119 17.06 -5.61 6.00
C LEU A 119 17.07 -4.49 4.95
N PRO A 120 17.79 -4.65 3.83
CA PRO A 120 17.84 -3.59 2.84
C PRO A 120 16.49 -3.44 2.12
N THR A 121 16.08 -2.21 1.86
CA THR A 121 14.83 -1.89 1.18
C THR A 121 15.07 -1.23 -0.18
N VAL A 122 14.00 -1.03 -0.96
CA VAL A 122 14.04 -0.19 -2.17
C VAL A 122 14.42 1.28 -1.88
N PHE A 123 14.22 1.75 -0.64
CA PHE A 123 14.42 3.14 -0.22
C PHE A 123 15.87 3.46 0.16
N ASP A 124 16.71 2.46 0.36
CA ASP A 124 18.05 2.68 0.88
C ASP A 124 18.94 3.45 -0.10
N GLY A 125 19.62 4.47 0.43
CA GLY A 125 20.67 5.21 -0.28
C GLY A 125 20.18 6.14 -1.37
N ARG A 126 18.92 6.60 -1.31
CA ARG A 126 18.30 7.50 -2.28
C ARG A 126 17.28 8.43 -1.66
N GLU A 127 17.02 9.55 -2.32
CA GLU A 127 15.91 10.43 -1.93
C GLU A 127 14.59 9.79 -2.35
N SER A 128 13.74 9.47 -1.38
CA SER A 128 12.49 8.75 -1.66
C SER A 128 11.31 9.23 -0.82
N ALA A 129 10.11 9.14 -1.42
CA ALA A 129 8.85 9.33 -0.72
C ALA A 129 8.15 7.97 -0.57
N ALA A 130 8.07 7.47 0.66
CA ALA A 130 7.28 6.28 1.01
C ALA A 130 5.91 6.70 1.57
N ILE A 131 4.83 6.29 0.91
CA ILE A 131 3.49 6.81 1.15
C ILE A 131 2.54 5.65 1.41
N GLY A 132 2.28 5.39 2.69
CA GLY A 132 1.21 4.47 3.10
C GLY A 132 1.52 2.98 3.01
N ILE A 133 2.77 2.63 2.79
CA ILE A 133 3.19 1.25 2.58
C ILE A 133 2.96 0.46 3.87
N PRO A 134 2.20 -0.66 3.82
CA PRO A 134 1.98 -1.49 4.98
C PRO A 134 3.30 -1.93 5.61
N ASN A 135 3.40 -1.82 6.93
CA ASN A 135 4.60 -2.13 7.70
C ASN A 135 5.86 -1.32 7.35
N TYR A 136 5.73 -0.17 6.70
CA TYR A 136 6.85 0.76 6.49
C TYR A 136 6.44 2.20 6.84
N VAL A 137 6.43 2.50 8.15
CA VAL A 137 5.98 3.81 8.66
C VAL A 137 7.17 4.74 8.89
N VAL A 138 7.28 5.79 8.07
CA VAL A 138 8.36 6.80 8.16
C VAL A 138 8.21 7.71 9.38
N ASP A 139 6.98 8.08 9.72
CA ASP A 139 6.66 8.91 10.88
C ASP A 139 5.58 8.23 11.73
N PRO A 140 5.99 7.45 12.75
CA PRO A 140 5.07 6.69 13.62
C PRO A 140 4.15 7.59 14.46
N ASP A 141 4.57 8.82 14.74
CA ASP A 141 3.81 9.78 15.54
C ASP A 141 2.74 10.51 14.69
N SER A 142 2.89 10.48 13.37
CA SER A 142 1.86 10.95 12.44
C SER A 142 0.80 9.90 12.16
N GLU A 143 -0.47 10.31 12.26
CA GLU A 143 -1.57 9.50 11.78
C GLU A 143 -1.87 9.81 10.31
N ASP A 144 -1.90 8.77 9.49
CA ASP A 144 -2.23 8.90 8.07
C ASP A 144 -3.74 9.03 7.87
N ARG A 145 -4.16 9.85 6.90
CA ARG A 145 -5.57 10.08 6.62
C ARG A 145 -6.29 8.81 6.14
N GLU A 146 -5.61 7.94 5.40
CA GLU A 146 -6.19 6.64 5.06
C GLU A 146 -6.45 5.79 6.32
N HIS A 147 -5.53 5.79 7.29
CA HIS A 147 -5.74 5.07 8.55
C HIS A 147 -6.88 5.66 9.36
N MET A 148 -7.02 7.00 9.38
CA MET A 148 -8.19 7.65 9.97
C MET A 148 -9.49 7.18 9.32
N LEU A 149 -9.54 7.15 7.99
CA LEU A 149 -10.71 6.65 7.24
C LEU A 149 -11.00 5.20 7.60
N ARG A 150 -9.99 4.31 7.58
CA ARG A 150 -10.17 2.89 7.97
C ARG A 150 -10.69 2.73 9.40
N ARG A 151 -10.19 3.49 10.38
CA ARG A 151 -10.72 3.44 11.76
C ARG A 151 -12.18 3.87 11.82
N ASN A 152 -12.58 4.82 10.98
CA ASN A 152 -13.95 5.31 10.88
C ASN A 152 -14.87 4.42 10.03
N MET A 153 -14.34 3.37 9.37
CA MET A 153 -15.14 2.43 8.57
C MET A 153 -15.95 1.43 9.41
N GLY A 154 -15.73 1.37 10.74
CA GLY A 154 -16.47 0.57 11.73
C GLY A 154 -17.61 -0.31 11.21
N ASP A 155 -18.84 0.21 11.16
CA ASP A 155 -20.04 -0.56 10.78
C ASP A 155 -20.15 -0.88 9.27
N PHE A 156 -19.31 -0.27 8.43
CA PHE A 156 -19.29 -0.45 6.98
C PHE A 156 -18.37 -1.59 6.52
N PHE A 157 -17.51 -2.11 7.39
CA PHE A 157 -16.66 -3.26 7.11
C PHE A 157 -16.75 -4.28 8.24
N LYS A 158 -17.87 -5.00 8.31
CA LYS A 158 -18.11 -5.99 9.35
C LYS A 158 -17.69 -7.36 8.88
N ARG A 159 -16.93 -8.07 9.71
CA ARG A 159 -16.65 -9.49 9.47
C ARG A 159 -17.95 -10.29 9.56
N ASP A 160 -18.20 -11.09 8.53
CA ASP A 160 -19.24 -12.10 8.51
C ASP A 160 -18.59 -13.41 8.07
N PRO A 161 -18.26 -14.32 9.02
CA PRO A 161 -17.63 -15.60 8.71
C PRO A 161 -18.48 -16.50 7.79
N ASP A 162 -19.77 -16.21 7.69
CA ASP A 162 -20.69 -16.94 6.82
C ASP A 162 -20.78 -16.28 5.42
N ALA A 163 -20.20 -15.09 5.23
CA ALA A 163 -20.10 -14.43 3.93
C ALA A 163 -18.88 -14.94 3.14
N GLN A 164 -19.08 -15.14 1.83
CA GLN A 164 -18.06 -15.70 0.93
C GLN A 164 -16.77 -14.88 0.87
N GLY A 165 -16.86 -13.55 0.96
CA GLY A 165 -15.70 -12.66 1.04
C GLY A 165 -15.26 -12.28 2.46
N GLY A 166 -15.77 -12.99 3.49
CA GLY A 166 -15.46 -12.75 4.90
C GLY A 166 -16.04 -11.46 5.50
N HIS A 167 -16.61 -10.58 4.68
CA HIS A 167 -17.04 -9.24 5.06
C HIS A 167 -18.41 -8.84 4.47
N THR A 168 -19.15 -8.03 5.21
CA THR A 168 -20.39 -7.38 4.80
C THR A 168 -20.36 -5.91 5.19
N SER A 169 -21.19 -5.12 4.53
CA SER A 169 -21.35 -3.69 4.83
C SER A 169 -22.81 -3.35 5.12
N ALA A 170 -23.04 -2.53 6.14
CA ALA A 170 -24.36 -1.97 6.42
C ALA A 170 -24.80 -0.91 5.39
N ASP A 171 -23.84 -0.26 4.73
CA ASP A 171 -24.07 0.71 3.65
C ASP A 171 -22.99 0.58 2.59
N LEU A 172 -23.33 -0.23 1.59
CA LEU A 172 -22.51 -0.50 0.44
C LEU A 172 -22.10 0.76 -0.33
N ALA A 173 -22.94 1.79 -0.42
CA ALA A 173 -22.62 3.00 -1.18
C ALA A 173 -21.59 3.85 -0.43
N THR A 174 -21.84 4.13 0.86
CA THR A 174 -20.90 4.90 1.68
C THR A 174 -19.55 4.21 1.80
N PHE A 175 -19.53 2.88 1.96
CA PHE A 175 -18.29 2.09 1.98
C PHE A 175 -17.46 2.27 0.71
N TYR A 176 -18.11 2.20 -0.46
CA TYR A 176 -17.45 2.37 -1.75
C TYR A 176 -16.80 3.75 -1.86
N GLU A 177 -17.53 4.82 -1.53
CA GLU A 177 -17.02 6.20 -1.59
C GLU A 177 -15.84 6.40 -0.63
N GLN A 178 -15.87 5.80 0.56
CA GLN A 178 -14.72 5.83 1.49
C GLN A 178 -13.49 5.12 0.92
N CYS A 179 -13.66 3.96 0.30
CA CYS A 179 -12.56 3.22 -0.33
C CYS A 179 -11.97 4.00 -1.51
N MET A 180 -12.81 4.68 -2.31
CA MET A 180 -12.35 5.57 -3.38
C MET A 180 -11.64 6.80 -2.82
N GLU A 181 -12.13 7.42 -1.73
CA GLU A 181 -11.41 8.53 -1.06
C GLU A 181 -10.01 8.09 -0.60
N MET A 182 -9.87 6.88 -0.06
CA MET A 182 -8.57 6.32 0.32
C MET A 182 -7.61 6.25 -0.88
N ALA A 183 -8.05 5.68 -2.00
CA ALA A 183 -7.25 5.63 -3.22
C ALA A 183 -6.88 7.01 -3.75
N MET A 184 -7.84 7.94 -3.79
CA MET A 184 -7.61 9.31 -4.23
C MET A 184 -6.55 10.01 -3.38
N ILE A 185 -6.61 9.90 -2.05
CA ILE A 185 -5.64 10.54 -1.15
C ILE A 185 -4.22 10.03 -1.43
N ARG A 186 -4.06 8.71 -1.60
CA ARG A 186 -2.76 8.09 -1.85
C ARG A 186 -2.16 8.51 -3.17
N ILE A 187 -2.96 8.49 -4.23
CA ILE A 187 -2.54 8.92 -5.56
C ILE A 187 -2.25 10.42 -5.57
N ALA A 188 -3.06 11.26 -4.89
CA ALA A 188 -2.80 12.69 -4.77
C ALA A 188 -1.47 12.99 -4.04
N ARG A 189 -1.14 12.23 -2.99
CA ARG A 189 0.16 12.34 -2.32
C ARG A 189 1.31 11.91 -3.24
N ALA A 190 1.16 10.82 -3.99
CA ALA A 190 2.14 10.39 -4.99
C ALA A 190 2.39 11.48 -6.04
N ARG A 191 1.31 12.07 -6.58
CA ARG A 191 1.35 13.20 -7.51
C ARG A 191 2.08 14.40 -6.91
N ARG A 192 1.79 14.76 -5.65
CA ARG A 192 2.47 15.88 -4.99
C ARG A 192 3.97 15.62 -4.84
N SER A 193 4.37 14.41 -4.45
CA SER A 193 5.77 14.00 -4.35
C SER A 193 6.47 14.02 -5.71
N LEU A 194 5.84 13.47 -6.75
CA LEU A 194 6.35 13.53 -8.13
C LEU A 194 6.59 14.98 -8.58
N ARG A 195 5.59 15.86 -8.40
CA ARG A 195 5.67 17.28 -8.80
C ARG A 195 6.69 18.08 -8.00
N SER A 196 7.10 17.61 -6.82
CA SER A 196 8.15 18.27 -6.03
C SER A 196 9.52 18.17 -6.69
N ARG A 197 9.75 17.12 -7.49
CA ARG A 197 11.05 16.81 -8.12
C ARG A 197 12.20 16.63 -7.11
N GLN A 198 11.89 16.38 -5.83
CA GLN A 198 12.87 16.18 -4.76
C GLN A 198 13.31 14.72 -4.60
N TYR A 199 12.58 13.78 -5.21
CA TYR A 199 12.76 12.35 -4.98
C TYR A 199 13.16 11.64 -6.27
N GLU A 200 14.04 10.65 -6.15
CA GLU A 200 14.36 9.68 -7.20
C GLU A 200 13.28 8.60 -7.28
N LEU A 201 12.72 8.21 -6.13
CA LEU A 201 11.69 7.19 -5.99
C LEU A 201 10.47 7.74 -5.24
N VAL A 202 9.28 7.62 -5.84
CA VAL A 202 8.01 7.80 -5.15
C VAL A 202 7.31 6.45 -5.08
N PHE A 203 7.14 5.90 -3.88
CA PHE A 203 6.45 4.64 -3.67
C PHE A 203 5.19 4.91 -2.85
N ALA A 204 4.02 4.73 -3.47
CA ALA A 204 2.73 4.91 -2.82
C ALA A 204 1.93 3.61 -2.85
N TYR A 205 1.05 3.41 -1.87
CA TYR A 205 0.18 2.25 -1.78
C TYR A 205 -1.25 2.67 -1.43
N THR A 206 -2.25 1.94 -1.93
CA THR A 206 -3.66 2.04 -1.49
C THR A 206 -4.33 0.67 -1.46
N SER A 207 -5.21 0.45 -0.47
CA SER A 207 -6.05 -0.76 -0.37
C SER A 207 -7.47 -0.60 -0.87
N GLY A 208 -7.80 0.54 -1.50
CA GLY A 208 -9.19 0.87 -1.83
C GLY A 208 -9.87 -0.21 -2.70
N LEU A 209 -9.11 -0.80 -3.62
CA LEU A 209 -9.63 -1.84 -4.53
C LEU A 209 -9.89 -3.16 -3.80
N ASP A 210 -8.94 -3.63 -3.00
CA ASP A 210 -9.07 -4.84 -2.16
C ASP A 210 -10.32 -4.83 -1.28
N LEU A 211 -10.51 -3.73 -0.53
CA LEU A 211 -11.66 -3.56 0.36
C LEU A 211 -13.00 -3.63 -0.40
N ILE A 212 -13.06 -3.00 -1.59
CA ILE A 212 -14.23 -3.10 -2.47
C ILE A 212 -14.41 -4.52 -2.99
N GLY A 213 -13.33 -5.20 -3.34
CA GLY A 213 -13.30 -6.59 -3.76
C GLY A 213 -14.01 -7.50 -2.76
N HIS A 214 -13.59 -7.47 -1.49
CA HIS A 214 -14.17 -8.30 -0.43
C HIS A 214 -15.66 -8.04 -0.21
N VAL A 215 -16.06 -6.77 -0.13
CA VAL A 215 -17.44 -6.40 0.24
C VAL A 215 -18.41 -6.43 -0.94
N SER A 216 -17.95 -6.06 -2.13
CA SER A 216 -18.79 -5.88 -3.31
C SER A 216 -18.62 -7.01 -4.34
N HIS A 217 -18.04 -8.16 -3.97
CA HIS A 217 -17.85 -9.31 -4.87
C HIS A 217 -19.12 -9.79 -5.57
N SER A 218 -20.26 -9.74 -4.88
CA SER A 218 -21.56 -10.10 -5.48
C SER A 218 -22.14 -9.02 -6.41
N HIS A 219 -21.41 -7.94 -6.67
CA HIS A 219 -21.82 -6.78 -7.47
C HIS A 219 -20.78 -6.44 -8.56
N PRO A 220 -20.67 -7.24 -9.64
CA PRO A 220 -19.62 -7.08 -10.66
C PRO A 220 -19.56 -5.69 -11.29
N ALA A 221 -20.72 -5.05 -11.51
CA ALA A 221 -20.77 -3.70 -12.07
C ALA A 221 -20.08 -2.66 -11.19
N ARG A 222 -20.05 -2.87 -9.87
CA ARG A 222 -19.38 -1.97 -8.93
C ARG A 222 -17.89 -2.25 -8.86
N GLN A 223 -17.48 -3.51 -8.93
CA GLN A 223 -16.06 -3.85 -9.07
C GLN A 223 -15.49 -3.24 -10.35
N GLN A 224 -16.17 -3.45 -11.49
CA GLN A 224 -15.77 -2.85 -12.77
C GLN A 224 -15.68 -1.31 -12.67
N ARG A 225 -16.64 -0.66 -12.00
CA ARG A 225 -16.59 0.77 -11.74
C ARG A 225 -15.34 1.18 -10.93
N ALA A 226 -14.96 0.42 -9.91
CA ALA A 226 -13.73 0.68 -9.14
C ALA A 226 -12.46 0.61 -10.01
N TYR A 227 -12.38 -0.39 -10.90
CA TYR A 227 -11.28 -0.48 -11.86
C TYR A 227 -11.25 0.71 -12.82
N SER A 228 -12.41 1.13 -13.35
CA SER A 228 -12.49 2.30 -14.22
C SER A 228 -12.11 3.61 -13.51
N GLU A 229 -12.56 3.83 -12.26
CA GLU A 229 -12.18 5.02 -11.50
C GLU A 229 -10.69 5.02 -11.12
N LEU A 230 -10.11 3.86 -10.78
CA LEU A 230 -8.66 3.74 -10.56
C LEU A 230 -7.86 3.99 -11.83
N ASP A 231 -8.32 3.52 -12.98
CA ASP A 231 -7.71 3.82 -14.28
C ASP A 231 -7.65 5.33 -14.52
N GLU A 232 -8.76 6.04 -14.25
CA GLU A 232 -8.80 7.51 -14.34
C GLU A 232 -7.78 8.16 -13.38
N PHE A 233 -7.73 7.74 -12.12
CA PHE A 233 -6.77 8.29 -11.14
C PHE A 233 -5.31 8.04 -11.53
N VAL A 234 -5.00 6.87 -12.09
CA VAL A 234 -3.66 6.58 -12.62
C VAL A 234 -3.38 7.45 -13.86
N GLY A 235 -4.37 7.68 -14.72
CA GLY A 235 -4.27 8.63 -15.83
C GLY A 235 -3.93 10.06 -15.38
N GLU A 236 -4.53 10.52 -14.30
CA GLU A 236 -4.20 11.81 -13.70
C GLU A 236 -2.76 11.87 -13.18
N LEU A 237 -2.27 10.80 -12.55
CA LEU A 237 -0.87 10.69 -12.11
C LEU A 237 0.07 10.73 -13.32
N ARG A 238 -0.23 10.01 -14.41
CA ARG A 238 0.55 10.03 -15.64
C ARG A 238 0.62 11.41 -16.28
N THR A 239 -0.43 12.21 -16.15
CA THR A 239 -0.45 13.59 -16.67
C THR A 239 0.59 14.48 -15.99
N ASP A 240 0.99 14.18 -14.76
CA ASP A 240 2.03 14.92 -14.03
C ASP A 240 3.47 14.44 -14.36
N MET A 241 3.61 13.32 -15.06
CA MET A 241 4.91 12.72 -15.41
C MET A 241 5.56 13.42 -16.60
N SER A 242 6.89 13.48 -16.57
CA SER A 242 7.72 13.87 -17.72
C SER A 242 8.03 12.66 -18.60
N GLU A 243 8.51 12.91 -19.82
CA GLU A 243 8.96 11.85 -20.74
C GLU A 243 10.13 11.00 -20.21
N THR A 244 10.79 11.46 -19.15
CA THR A 244 11.92 10.75 -18.51
C THR A 244 11.52 10.04 -17.22
N ASP A 245 10.26 10.14 -16.79
CA ASP A 245 9.78 9.47 -15.59
C ASP A 245 9.17 8.13 -15.97
N GLU A 246 9.27 7.16 -15.06
CA GLU A 246 8.73 5.82 -15.25
C GLU A 246 7.67 5.53 -14.18
N LEU A 247 6.61 4.82 -14.56
CA LEU A 247 5.54 4.39 -13.68
C LEU A 247 5.48 2.88 -13.69
N LEU A 248 5.59 2.29 -12.50
CA LEU A 248 5.42 0.88 -12.23
C LEU A 248 4.19 0.70 -11.32
N LEU A 249 3.15 0.04 -11.83
CA LEU A 249 2.05 -0.45 -11.01
C LEU A 249 2.39 -1.85 -10.51
N VAL A 250 2.16 -2.09 -9.22
CA VAL A 250 2.40 -3.40 -8.59
C VAL A 250 1.19 -3.75 -7.74
N SER A 251 0.71 -4.98 -7.89
CA SER A 251 -0.15 -5.63 -6.91
C SER A 251 0.64 -6.65 -6.11
N ASP A 252 0.23 -6.89 -4.87
CA ASP A 252 0.68 -8.00 -4.04
C ASP A 252 -0.11 -9.29 -4.31
N HIS A 253 -1.38 -9.19 -4.70
CA HIS A 253 -2.23 -10.30 -5.17
C HIS A 253 -3.37 -9.76 -6.05
N GLY A 254 -4.22 -10.63 -6.58
CA GLY A 254 -5.51 -10.29 -7.16
C GLY A 254 -6.65 -10.65 -6.20
N LEU A 255 -7.89 -10.41 -6.61
CA LEU A 255 -9.06 -10.75 -5.84
C LEU A 255 -10.23 -11.05 -6.76
N GLN A 256 -10.80 -12.25 -6.59
CA GLN A 256 -11.98 -12.70 -7.31
C GLN A 256 -12.97 -13.30 -6.35
N ASP A 257 -14.27 -13.11 -6.60
CA ASP A 257 -15.35 -13.67 -5.78
C ASP A 257 -15.23 -13.38 -4.26
N GLY A 258 -14.53 -12.29 -3.91
CA GLY A 258 -14.32 -11.86 -2.52
C GLY A 258 -13.12 -12.50 -1.83
N VAL A 259 -12.32 -13.30 -2.53
CA VAL A 259 -11.15 -14.01 -2.01
C VAL A 259 -9.88 -13.66 -2.78
N HIS A 260 -8.73 -13.67 -2.09
CA HIS A 260 -7.45 -13.40 -2.72
C HIS A 260 -7.10 -14.50 -3.74
N THR A 261 -6.53 -14.10 -4.88
CA THR A 261 -5.99 -15.03 -5.87
C THR A 261 -4.49 -15.25 -5.64
N ASN A 262 -3.95 -16.35 -6.17
CA ASN A 262 -2.51 -16.64 -6.08
C ASN A 262 -1.70 -15.98 -7.22
N GLU A 263 -2.29 -15.02 -7.90
CA GLU A 263 -1.64 -14.22 -8.94
C GLU A 263 -1.63 -12.77 -8.49
N ALA A 264 -0.62 -12.03 -8.90
CA ALA A 264 -0.56 -10.59 -8.80
C ALA A 264 -0.36 -10.00 -10.20
N MET A 265 -0.36 -8.68 -10.31
CA MET A 265 -0.15 -8.01 -11.58
C MET A 265 0.93 -6.95 -11.47
N VAL A 266 1.75 -6.83 -12.51
CA VAL A 266 2.59 -5.65 -12.74
C VAL A 266 2.24 -5.01 -14.06
N SER A 267 2.38 -3.69 -14.11
CA SER A 267 2.26 -2.91 -15.33
C SER A 267 3.26 -1.77 -15.33
N CYS A 268 3.85 -1.44 -16.48
CA CYS A 268 4.83 -0.38 -16.56
C CYS A 268 4.80 0.42 -17.86
N THR A 269 5.27 1.67 -17.78
CA THR A 269 5.57 2.50 -18.94
C THR A 269 6.80 2.01 -19.71
N SER A 270 7.70 1.25 -19.10
CA SER A 270 8.85 0.63 -19.75
C SER A 270 8.83 -0.90 -19.59
N GLU A 271 8.77 -1.60 -20.72
CA GLU A 271 8.75 -3.07 -20.77
C GLU A 271 10.00 -3.68 -20.11
N SER A 272 11.17 -3.06 -20.28
CA SER A 272 12.43 -3.58 -19.74
C SER A 272 12.50 -3.58 -18.21
N ILE A 273 11.67 -2.78 -17.53
CA ILE A 273 11.60 -2.78 -16.06
C ILE A 273 10.92 -4.06 -15.56
N ILE A 274 9.85 -4.48 -16.24
CA ILE A 274 9.00 -5.57 -15.78
C ILE A 274 9.35 -6.92 -16.41
N GLU A 275 10.16 -6.96 -17.48
CA GLU A 275 10.50 -8.19 -18.22
C GLU A 275 11.04 -9.33 -17.33
N ASN A 276 11.70 -8.99 -16.21
CA ASN A 276 12.31 -9.94 -15.28
C ASN A 276 11.57 -10.02 -13.93
N ILE A 277 10.37 -9.45 -13.82
CA ILE A 277 9.53 -9.60 -12.63
C ILE A 277 8.64 -10.82 -12.87
N GLU A 278 8.98 -11.94 -12.26
CA GLU A 278 8.19 -13.17 -12.31
C GLU A 278 7.34 -13.33 -11.05
N SER A 279 7.76 -12.72 -9.93
CA SER A 279 7.06 -12.75 -8.65
C SER A 279 7.16 -11.43 -7.88
N VAL A 280 6.33 -11.26 -6.84
CA VAL A 280 6.41 -10.16 -5.85
C VAL A 280 7.80 -10.02 -5.22
N LEU A 281 8.61 -11.10 -5.21
CA LEU A 281 10.01 -11.10 -4.74
C LEU A 281 10.97 -10.30 -5.64
N ASP A 282 10.66 -10.17 -6.94
CA ASP A 282 11.57 -9.59 -7.93
C ASP A 282 11.43 -8.06 -8.05
N VAL A 283 10.35 -7.49 -7.50
CA VAL A 283 10.00 -6.07 -7.62
C VAL A 283 11.14 -5.17 -7.13
N LYS A 284 11.74 -5.48 -5.97
CA LYS A 284 12.89 -4.71 -5.47
C LYS A 284 14.06 -4.71 -6.45
N ALA A 285 14.37 -5.85 -7.06
CA ALA A 285 15.49 -5.95 -7.99
C ALA A 285 15.24 -5.09 -9.24
N ALA A 286 14.03 -5.14 -9.79
CA ALA A 286 13.61 -4.30 -10.92
C ALA A 286 13.71 -2.80 -10.59
N VAL A 287 13.13 -2.36 -9.47
CA VAL A 287 13.19 -0.97 -9.01
C VAL A 287 14.64 -0.50 -8.84
N LYS A 288 15.50 -1.34 -8.23
CA LYS A 288 16.91 -0.99 -8.04
C LYS A 288 17.69 -0.91 -9.35
N ASN A 289 17.40 -1.77 -10.31
CA ASN A 289 18.10 -1.78 -11.60
C ASN A 289 17.76 -0.52 -12.40
N GLU A 290 16.49 -0.11 -12.44
CA GLU A 290 16.04 1.11 -13.11
C GLU A 290 16.68 2.37 -12.50
N LEU A 291 16.72 2.43 -11.17
CA LEU A 291 17.34 3.58 -10.49
C LEU A 291 18.87 3.58 -10.57
N ALA A 292 19.50 2.46 -10.94
CA ALA A 292 20.95 2.36 -11.10
C ALA A 292 21.42 2.67 -12.54
N SER A 293 20.59 2.38 -13.54
CA SER A 293 20.89 2.62 -14.96
C SER A 293 20.88 4.12 -15.30
N ASN A 294 20.11 4.92 -14.55
CA ASN A 294 19.94 6.35 -14.76
C ASN A 294 20.60 7.15 -13.62
N ALA A 295 21.81 7.66 -13.86
CA ALA A 295 22.48 8.57 -12.94
C ALA A 295 21.71 9.90 -12.88
N HIS A 296 20.90 10.08 -11.84
CA HIS A 296 20.24 11.34 -11.55
C HIS A 296 21.31 12.43 -11.35
N THR A 297 21.43 13.33 -12.31
CA THR A 297 22.04 14.64 -12.07
C THR A 297 20.98 15.51 -11.44
N ASP A 298 21.18 15.85 -10.16
CA ASP A 298 20.51 16.96 -9.48
C ASP A 298 20.44 18.18 -10.39
N SER A 299 19.28 18.46 -10.97
CA SER A 299 18.96 19.84 -11.28
C SER A 299 18.58 20.47 -9.97
N THR A 300 19.58 20.98 -9.24
CA THR A 300 19.41 21.95 -8.17
C THR A 300 18.33 22.93 -8.59
N ASP A 301 17.17 22.84 -7.94
CA ASP A 301 16.11 23.82 -8.11
C ASP A 301 16.64 25.14 -7.52
N SER A 302 17.15 25.99 -8.41
CA SER A 302 17.63 27.33 -8.09
C SER A 302 16.49 28.31 -7.76
N SER A 303 15.28 27.83 -7.46
CA SER A 303 14.11 28.65 -7.14
C SER A 303 13.72 28.65 -5.66
N THR A 304 14.69 28.61 -4.75
CA THR A 304 14.52 29.22 -3.42
C THR A 304 15.50 30.36 -3.26
N THR A 305 15.20 31.47 -3.94
CA THR A 305 15.61 32.79 -3.44
C THR A 305 15.07 32.92 -2.02
N GLY A 306 15.97 32.89 -1.05
CA GLY A 306 15.67 33.16 0.35
C GLY A 306 14.83 34.42 0.46
N THR A 307 13.59 34.25 0.86
CA THR A 307 12.81 35.35 1.45
C THR A 307 13.28 35.44 2.88
N ASP A 308 13.91 36.57 3.21
CA ASP A 308 14.34 36.87 4.57
C ASP A 308 13.18 36.63 5.55
N ILE A 309 13.42 35.75 6.52
CA ILE A 309 12.55 35.50 7.68
C ILE A 309 12.62 36.74 8.58
N THR A 310 12.00 37.83 8.15
CA THR A 310 11.95 39.09 8.92
C THR A 310 10.54 39.53 9.29
N ASP A 311 9.49 38.87 8.78
CA ASP A 311 8.08 39.20 9.10
C ASP A 311 7.23 38.01 9.56
N SER A 312 7.81 37.03 10.27
CA SER A 312 7.01 35.92 10.80
C SER A 312 5.93 36.37 11.77
N GLU A 313 6.15 37.47 12.50
CA GLU A 313 5.17 38.03 13.44
C GLU A 313 4.08 38.86 12.76
N GLU A 314 4.42 39.63 11.73
CA GLU A 314 3.41 40.39 10.97
C GLU A 314 2.49 39.44 10.20
N VAL A 315 3.05 38.35 9.65
CA VAL A 315 2.26 37.27 9.03
C VAL A 315 1.40 36.54 10.07
N ARG A 316 1.92 36.28 11.27
CA ARG A 316 1.15 35.64 12.35
C ARG A 316 -0.04 36.51 12.78
N GLU A 317 0.20 37.79 13.04
CA GLU A 317 -0.81 38.76 13.46
C GLU A 317 -1.88 38.96 12.37
N GLN A 318 -1.47 39.01 11.10
CA GLN A 318 -2.41 39.07 9.97
C GLN A 318 -3.28 37.80 9.86
N LEU A 319 -2.73 36.62 10.14
CA LEU A 319 -3.50 35.37 10.13
C LEU A 319 -4.48 35.26 11.31
N GLU A 320 -4.11 35.79 12.49
CA GLU A 320 -5.03 35.93 13.64
C GLU A 320 -6.16 36.93 13.35
N ASP A 321 -5.84 38.08 12.75
CA ASP A 321 -6.84 39.09 12.35
C ASP A 321 -7.84 38.57 11.31
N LEU A 322 -7.38 37.67 10.44
CA LEU A 322 -8.22 36.99 9.46
C LEU A 322 -8.96 35.77 10.03
N GLY A 323 -8.71 35.40 11.29
CA GLY A 323 -9.36 34.29 11.99
C GLY A 323 -8.89 32.89 11.57
N TYR A 324 -7.68 32.78 11.03
CA TYR A 324 -7.06 31.50 10.67
C TYR A 324 -6.27 30.86 11.84
N MET A 325 -6.01 31.62 12.91
CA MET A 325 -5.43 31.19 14.19
C MET A 325 -6.22 31.83 15.34
#